data_AF-A0A1W9QJC0-F1
#
_entry.id   AF-A0A1W9QJC0-F1
#
_cell.length_a   1.000
_cell.length_b   1.000
_cell.length_c   1.000
_cell.angle_alpha   90.00
_cell.angle_beta   90.00
_cell.angle_gamma   90.00
#
_symmetry.space_group_name_H-M   'P 1'
#
loop_
_entity.id
_entity.type
_entity.pdbx_description
1 polymer ?
#
loop_
_entity_poly.entity_id
_entity_poly.type
_entity_poly.pdbx_seq_one_letter_code
_entity_poly.pdbx_strand_id
1 'polypeptide(L)'
;MRRLSWVVVSSLGLIGLGLGACGTSNDPGTGSGGSMASGGAAVGGTSSGGAPVGDGGAAAGGLSESGGASTGGGGDASGGSPSGGAPNGTGGESAGGSGTGGEGTGGSPAEPAAIANNSGVVTFTWPERTLVVDGTRGARVVSLKAGGNEFLSQAPSASPSGDDLFKYGSTFWTSPQSAWGWPPIVAIDSAAYTVTVDDGTATFTSSNATVAEGKDVRIKKAFSVDTAKDVITIVYTIENVGAGSASFAPWEITRVPKSGLTFFPTGESASTPEGMGMLPVTNAGGITWFQHPGMAVEEDRKIHADGKEGWLAHATPTVTLIKSFADLQSGQAAPTEGEVEIYSAKDGTYVEVENQGAYKDLAAGASLTYEVRWLLRETPEDVTVAAGDASLASFVRAELSEAGL
;
A
#
# COMPACT_ATOMS: atom_id res chain seq x y z
N MET A 1 -53.80 -27.50 -8.42
CA MET A 1 -53.18 -28.79 -8.80
C MET A 1 -52.69 -28.70 -10.23
N ARG A 2 -51.38 -28.64 -10.46
CA ARG A 2 -50.76 -28.70 -11.82
C ARG A 2 -49.69 -29.80 -11.81
N ARG A 3 -49.51 -30.45 -12.96
CA ARG A 3 -48.85 -31.75 -13.08
C ARG A 3 -47.33 -31.64 -13.15
N LEU A 4 -46.66 -32.63 -12.57
CA LEU A 4 -45.25 -32.94 -12.76
C LEU A 4 -45.02 -33.54 -14.16
N SER A 5 -43.90 -33.25 -14.81
CA SER A 5 -43.34 -34.06 -15.90
C SER A 5 -41.82 -33.86 -16.00
N TRP A 6 -41.13 -34.96 -16.32
CA TRP A 6 -39.68 -35.12 -16.29
C TRP A 6 -39.02 -34.90 -17.65
N VAL A 7 -37.74 -34.50 -17.68
CA VAL A 7 -36.79 -34.78 -18.78
C VAL A 7 -35.39 -35.05 -18.18
N VAL A 8 -35.00 -36.33 -18.04
CA VAL A 8 -33.93 -37.06 -18.77
C VAL A 8 -32.49 -36.76 -18.31
N VAL A 9 -31.84 -37.80 -17.80
CA VAL A 9 -30.39 -37.97 -17.68
C VAL A 9 -29.91 -38.82 -18.87
N SER A 10 -28.79 -38.45 -19.49
CA SER A 10 -28.12 -39.25 -20.52
C SER A 10 -26.71 -39.63 -20.08
N SER A 11 -26.38 -40.92 -20.19
CA SER A 11 -25.07 -41.49 -19.87
C SER A 11 -24.74 -42.62 -20.85
N LEU A 12 -23.58 -42.51 -21.51
CA LEU A 12 -22.93 -43.52 -22.39
C LEU A 12 -21.55 -42.94 -22.79
N GLY A 13 -20.44 -43.67 -22.82
CA GLY A 13 -20.19 -45.06 -22.43
C GLY A 13 -18.69 -45.38 -22.43
N LEU A 14 -18.29 -46.47 -21.78
CA LEU A 14 -16.89 -46.95 -21.72
C LEU A 14 -16.46 -47.60 -23.04
N ILE A 15 -15.17 -47.48 -23.38
CA ILE A 15 -14.35 -48.55 -23.96
C ILE A 15 -13.02 -48.59 -23.21
N GLY A 16 -12.50 -49.80 -22.95
CA GLY A 16 -11.19 -50.02 -22.33
C GLY A 16 -10.52 -51.30 -22.86
N LEU A 17 -9.49 -51.77 -22.13
CA LEU A 17 -8.52 -52.84 -22.46
C LEU A 17 -7.31 -52.35 -23.31
N GLY A 18 -6.06 -52.77 -23.04
CA GLY A 18 -5.61 -53.80 -22.08
C GLY A 18 -4.13 -53.66 -21.66
N LEU A 19 -3.70 -54.55 -20.75
CA LEU A 19 -2.47 -54.51 -19.94
C LEU A 19 -1.31 -55.38 -20.46
N GLY A 20 -0.09 -55.07 -20.00
CA GLY A 20 1.03 -56.03 -19.82
C GLY A 20 2.25 -55.79 -20.72
N ALA A 21 3.49 -56.12 -20.32
CA ALA A 21 4.05 -56.51 -19.01
C ALA A 21 5.60 -56.36 -19.03
N CYS A 22 6.28 -56.64 -17.91
CA CYS A 22 7.72 -56.43 -17.70
C CYS A 22 8.67 -57.29 -18.58
N GLY A 23 9.92 -56.83 -18.78
CA GLY A 23 11.04 -57.63 -19.30
C GLY A 23 12.37 -56.88 -19.30
N THR A 24 13.46 -57.52 -18.83
CA THR A 24 14.79 -56.91 -18.60
C THR A 24 15.89 -57.42 -19.55
N SER A 25 17.01 -56.68 -19.60
CA SER A 25 18.41 -57.10 -19.79
C SER A 25 19.13 -57.00 -21.17
N ASN A 26 20.32 -56.38 -21.09
CA ASN A 26 21.62 -56.57 -21.79
C ASN A 26 21.84 -56.39 -23.31
N ASP A 27 22.58 -55.32 -23.67
CA ASP A 27 23.97 -55.29 -24.24
C ASP A 27 24.33 -56.01 -25.58
N PRO A 28 25.49 -55.75 -26.26
CA PRO A 28 26.36 -54.55 -26.39
C PRO A 28 26.76 -54.16 -27.86
N GLY A 29 27.45 -53.01 -28.04
CA GLY A 29 28.33 -52.68 -29.19
C GLY A 29 27.63 -52.15 -30.47
N THR A 30 28.21 -51.34 -31.38
CA THR A 30 29.55 -50.70 -31.57
C THR A 30 29.37 -49.45 -32.48
N GLY A 31 30.28 -48.48 -32.67
CA GLY A 31 31.66 -48.23 -32.22
C GLY A 31 32.40 -47.25 -33.18
N SER A 32 33.59 -46.74 -32.80
CA SER A 32 34.44 -45.76 -33.54
C SER A 32 33.93 -44.29 -33.59
N GLY A 33 34.76 -43.25 -33.39
CA GLY A 33 36.19 -43.21 -33.03
C GLY A 33 36.75 -41.77 -33.06
N GLY A 34 37.95 -41.56 -32.50
CA GLY A 34 38.69 -40.28 -32.62
C GLY A 34 39.20 -39.69 -31.31
N SER A 35 40.45 -39.97 -30.97
CA SER A 35 41.20 -39.34 -29.86
C SER A 35 42.45 -38.67 -30.42
N MET A 36 42.86 -37.53 -29.84
CA MET A 36 44.27 -37.17 -29.64
C MET A 36 44.40 -36.18 -28.46
N ALA A 37 45.55 -36.22 -27.80
CA ALA A 37 45.84 -35.49 -26.56
C ALA A 37 47.13 -34.65 -26.69
N SER A 38 47.68 -34.21 -25.55
CA SER A 38 48.81 -33.27 -25.37
C SER A 38 48.50 -31.78 -25.64
N GLY A 39 49.10 -30.83 -24.94
CA GLY A 39 49.97 -30.92 -23.75
C GLY A 39 50.79 -29.63 -23.59
N GLY A 40 51.26 -29.33 -22.37
CA GLY A 40 52.23 -28.25 -22.14
C GLY A 40 51.97 -27.41 -20.90
N ALA A 41 52.98 -27.34 -20.01
CA ALA A 41 53.03 -26.43 -18.87
C ALA A 41 54.37 -25.68 -18.88
N ALA A 42 54.36 -24.40 -18.49
CA ALA A 42 55.51 -23.58 -18.11
C ALA A 42 54.98 -22.47 -17.19
N VAL A 43 55.26 -22.43 -15.88
CA VAL A 43 56.53 -22.06 -15.20
C VAL A 43 56.85 -20.56 -15.25
N GLY A 44 56.62 -19.90 -14.11
CA GLY A 44 57.63 -19.09 -13.39
C GLY A 44 57.88 -17.64 -13.81
N GLY A 45 57.79 -16.71 -12.85
CA GLY A 45 58.21 -15.32 -13.04
C GLY A 45 57.95 -14.40 -11.83
N THR A 46 58.77 -14.49 -10.79
CA THR A 46 58.79 -13.52 -9.68
C THR A 46 59.71 -12.33 -9.99
N SER A 47 59.30 -11.10 -9.66
CA SER A 47 60.24 -10.01 -9.37
C SER A 47 59.65 -9.02 -8.36
N SER A 48 60.53 -8.31 -7.66
CA SER A 48 60.26 -7.58 -6.43
C SER A 48 60.79 -6.15 -6.47
N GLY A 49 60.11 -5.24 -5.76
CA GLY A 49 60.77 -4.12 -5.07
C GLY A 49 60.64 -2.74 -5.74
N GLY A 50 60.64 -1.70 -4.89
CA GLY A 50 60.79 -0.31 -5.33
C GLY A 50 59.91 0.71 -4.60
N ALA A 51 60.18 0.99 -3.33
CA ALA A 51 59.86 2.30 -2.76
C ALA A 51 61.01 3.28 -3.06
N PRO A 52 60.73 4.58 -3.18
CA PRO A 52 61.50 5.51 -2.36
C PRO A 52 60.68 6.64 -1.71
N VAL A 53 61.37 7.39 -0.85
CA VAL A 53 60.91 8.45 0.07
C VAL A 53 61.01 9.83 -0.61
N GLY A 54 60.24 10.83 -0.17
CA GLY A 54 60.61 12.25 -0.39
C GLY A 54 59.51 13.31 -0.27
N ASP A 55 59.40 13.92 0.91
CA ASP A 55 58.98 15.30 1.27
C ASP A 55 58.10 16.18 0.36
N GLY A 56 57.20 16.94 1.00
CA GLY A 56 56.97 18.35 0.62
C GLY A 56 55.62 18.99 0.96
N GLY A 57 55.63 19.98 1.86
CA GLY A 57 54.73 21.13 1.78
C GLY A 57 53.49 21.16 2.70
N ALA A 58 53.56 21.96 3.76
CA ALA A 58 52.40 22.37 4.55
C ALA A 58 51.81 23.70 4.02
N ALA A 59 50.50 23.88 4.16
CA ALA A 59 49.85 25.18 4.17
C ALA A 59 48.61 25.13 5.09
N ALA A 60 48.43 26.14 5.92
CA ALA A 60 47.38 26.20 6.94
C ALA A 60 46.34 27.30 6.63
N GLY A 61 45.11 27.09 7.09
CA GLY A 61 44.03 28.08 7.08
C GLY A 61 42.67 27.39 7.23
N GLY A 62 41.84 27.72 8.23
CA GLY A 62 42.04 28.63 9.36
C GLY A 62 40.82 28.62 10.31
N LEU A 63 40.79 29.57 11.26
CA LEU A 63 39.60 30.08 11.97
C LEU A 63 38.70 29.00 12.62
N SER A 64 38.73 28.68 13.92
CA SER A 64 38.77 29.54 15.12
C SER A 64 37.69 30.63 15.16
N GLU A 65 36.47 30.25 15.55
CA GLU A 65 35.52 31.16 16.19
C GLU A 65 35.35 30.82 17.67
N SER A 66 35.49 31.85 18.51
CA SER A 66 35.30 31.82 19.95
C SER A 66 33.99 32.53 20.31
N GLY A 67 33.13 31.87 21.09
CA GLY A 67 31.88 32.44 21.60
C GLY A 67 31.81 32.33 23.12
N GLY A 68 32.39 33.31 23.83
CA GLY A 68 32.37 33.37 25.29
C GLY A 68 31.05 33.93 25.86
N ALA A 69 30.69 33.51 27.08
CA ALA A 69 29.50 33.97 27.78
C ALA A 69 29.64 35.39 28.37
N SER A 70 28.51 36.10 28.52
CA SER A 70 28.39 37.26 29.43
C SER A 70 26.92 37.55 29.78
N THR A 71 26.65 37.75 31.09
CA THR A 71 25.61 38.63 31.71
C THR A 71 24.21 38.75 31.05
N GLY A 72 23.09 38.57 31.76
CA GLY A 72 22.83 38.89 33.17
C GLY A 72 22.05 40.20 33.28
N GLY A 73 20.74 40.14 33.56
CA GLY A 73 19.87 41.31 33.73
C GLY A 73 18.42 40.90 33.99
N GLY A 74 17.93 41.13 35.21
CA GLY A 74 16.52 40.96 35.56
C GLY A 74 15.75 42.28 35.50
N GLY A 75 14.41 42.21 35.43
CA GLY A 75 13.50 43.35 35.46
C GLY A 75 12.05 42.88 35.64
N ASP A 76 11.28 43.60 36.45
CA ASP A 76 10.06 43.10 37.09
C ASP A 76 8.71 43.40 36.39
N ALA A 77 7.70 42.67 36.87
CA ALA A 77 6.31 43.08 37.11
C ALA A 77 5.36 43.46 35.95
N SER A 78 4.30 42.66 35.78
CA SER A 78 2.89 43.02 36.07
C SER A 78 1.94 41.91 35.57
N GLY A 79 0.82 41.55 36.21
CA GLY A 79 0.27 41.97 37.50
C GLY A 79 -1.03 42.77 37.37
N GLY A 80 -2.18 42.09 37.31
CA GLY A 80 -3.49 42.69 37.62
C GLY A 80 -4.64 42.39 36.66
N SER A 81 -5.56 41.52 37.07
CA SER A 81 -6.97 41.63 36.66
C SER A 81 -7.64 42.80 37.39
N PRO A 82 -8.75 43.34 36.86
CA PRO A 82 -9.85 43.67 37.76
C PRO A 82 -11.21 43.14 37.28
N SER A 83 -11.99 42.72 38.27
CA SER A 83 -13.42 42.39 38.16
C SER A 83 -14.30 43.63 38.25
N GLY A 84 -15.49 43.55 37.64
CA GLY A 84 -16.71 44.15 38.22
C GLY A 84 -17.44 45.19 37.37
N GLY A 85 -18.78 45.14 37.40
CA GLY A 85 -19.63 46.26 36.97
C GLY A 85 -20.81 45.93 36.04
N ALA A 86 -21.83 45.23 36.55
CA ALA A 86 -23.22 45.48 36.13
C ALA A 86 -23.80 46.58 37.06
N PRO A 87 -24.81 47.40 36.65
CA PRO A 87 -26.19 46.88 36.57
C PRO A 87 -27.19 47.57 35.60
N ASN A 88 -28.38 46.94 35.50
CA ASN A 88 -29.72 47.50 35.19
C ASN A 88 -30.05 48.11 33.80
N GLY A 89 -31.22 47.71 33.26
CA GLY A 89 -31.77 48.32 32.03
C GLY A 89 -33.06 47.71 31.43
N THR A 90 -34.07 47.40 32.25
CA THR A 90 -35.53 47.38 31.91
C THR A 90 -36.05 46.98 30.50
N GLY A 91 -36.84 45.90 30.45
CA GLY A 91 -38.27 45.97 30.06
C GLY A 91 -38.67 45.94 28.57
N GLY A 92 -39.52 44.97 28.20
CA GLY A 92 -40.23 44.95 26.91
C GLY A 92 -40.90 43.62 26.60
N GLU A 93 -42.15 43.42 27.02
CA GLU A 93 -42.99 42.30 26.56
C GLU A 93 -43.84 42.70 25.34
N SER A 94 -43.88 41.79 24.35
CA SER A 94 -45.12 41.20 23.80
C SER A 94 -45.31 41.25 22.27
N ALA A 95 -45.89 40.13 21.80
CA ALA A 95 -46.69 39.91 20.58
C ALA A 95 -46.04 39.87 19.18
N GLY A 96 -46.00 38.65 18.63
CA GLY A 96 -46.69 38.37 17.35
C GLY A 96 -45.81 38.15 16.11
N GLY A 97 -45.73 36.90 15.65
CA GLY A 97 -45.09 36.56 14.37
C GLY A 97 -45.07 35.06 14.08
N SER A 98 -46.19 34.51 13.60
CA SER A 98 -46.26 33.10 13.18
C SER A 98 -45.50 32.90 11.87
N GLY A 99 -44.32 32.27 11.92
CA GLY A 99 -43.54 31.86 10.76
C GLY A 99 -43.37 30.34 10.72
N THR A 100 -43.97 29.69 9.73
CA THR A 100 -43.82 28.24 9.48
C THR A 100 -42.43 27.94 8.92
N GLY A 101 -41.46 27.73 9.80
CA GLY A 101 -40.19 27.11 9.44
C GLY A 101 -40.40 25.61 9.19
N GLY A 102 -40.07 25.14 7.99
CA GLY A 102 -40.35 23.77 7.57
C GLY A 102 -39.66 22.71 8.43
N GLU A 103 -40.32 21.57 8.58
CA GLU A 103 -39.71 20.36 9.14
C GLU A 103 -38.51 19.99 8.28
N GLY A 104 -37.30 20.20 8.81
CA GLY A 104 -36.11 19.60 8.24
C GLY A 104 -36.29 18.08 8.30
N THR A 105 -36.34 17.44 7.13
CA THR A 105 -36.37 15.98 7.03
C THR A 105 -35.06 15.45 7.60
N GLY A 106 -35.07 15.11 8.90
CA GLY A 106 -33.98 14.40 9.53
C GLY A 106 -33.75 13.11 8.76
N GLY A 107 -32.63 13.05 8.03
CA GLY A 107 -32.22 11.84 7.33
C GLY A 107 -32.23 10.69 8.33
N SER A 108 -32.83 9.56 7.94
CA SER A 108 -32.72 8.36 8.75
C SER A 108 -31.22 8.05 8.93
N PRO A 109 -30.78 7.57 10.11
CA PRO A 109 -29.39 7.17 10.31
C PRO A 109 -28.95 6.24 9.18
N ALA A 110 -27.76 6.45 8.64
CA ALA A 110 -27.22 5.54 7.62
C ALA A 110 -27.11 4.14 8.24
N GLU A 111 -27.72 3.15 7.58
CA GLU A 111 -27.61 1.75 8.01
C GLU A 111 -26.15 1.30 7.90
N PRO A 112 -25.59 0.63 8.93
CA PRO A 112 -24.20 0.16 8.89
C PRO A 112 -24.00 -0.85 7.75
N ALA A 113 -22.77 -0.98 7.27
CA ALA A 113 -22.46 -1.97 6.25
C ALA A 113 -22.79 -3.38 6.76
N ALA A 114 -23.47 -4.18 5.94
CA ALA A 114 -23.73 -5.57 6.26
C ALA A 114 -22.40 -6.35 6.20
N ILE A 115 -22.05 -7.04 7.29
CA ILE A 115 -20.82 -7.82 7.39
C ILE A 115 -21.16 -9.32 7.44
N ALA A 116 -20.60 -10.09 6.51
CA ALA A 116 -20.70 -11.54 6.49
C ALA A 116 -19.31 -12.16 6.59
N ASN A 117 -19.06 -13.01 7.59
CA ASN A 117 -17.85 -13.83 7.70
C ASN A 117 -18.17 -15.27 7.28
N ASN A 118 -17.64 -15.70 6.13
CA ASN A 118 -17.69 -17.08 5.68
C ASN A 118 -16.30 -17.71 5.80
N SER A 119 -16.08 -18.45 6.89
CA SER A 119 -14.88 -19.26 7.10
C SER A 119 -13.55 -18.48 7.01
N GLY A 120 -13.55 -17.22 7.45
CA GLY A 120 -12.38 -16.32 7.42
C GLY A 120 -12.36 -15.36 6.23
N VAL A 121 -13.23 -15.54 5.23
CA VAL A 121 -13.47 -14.53 4.18
C VAL A 121 -14.57 -13.60 4.66
N VAL A 122 -14.25 -12.32 4.83
CA VAL A 122 -15.21 -11.30 5.27
C VAL A 122 -15.64 -10.43 4.10
N THR A 123 -16.94 -10.29 3.94
CA THR A 123 -17.56 -9.40 2.96
C THR A 123 -18.29 -8.28 3.68
N PHE A 124 -17.97 -7.03 3.32
CA PHE A 124 -18.76 -5.85 3.66
C PHE A 124 -19.64 -5.50 2.45
N THR A 125 -20.91 -5.14 2.69
CA THR A 125 -21.84 -4.72 1.64
C THR A 125 -22.65 -3.52 2.10
N TRP A 126 -22.68 -2.49 1.26
CA TRP A 126 -23.42 -1.25 1.44
C TRP A 126 -23.86 -0.74 0.05
N PRO A 127 -24.59 0.38 -0.08
CA PRO A 127 -25.20 0.79 -1.36
C PRO A 127 -24.27 0.69 -2.58
N GLU A 128 -24.63 -0.23 -3.48
CA GLU A 128 -23.98 -0.53 -4.77
C GLU A 128 -22.51 -0.97 -4.68
N ARG A 129 -22.00 -1.24 -3.48
CA ARG A 129 -20.58 -1.52 -3.22
C ARG A 129 -20.35 -2.79 -2.44
N THR A 130 -19.17 -3.36 -2.63
CA THR A 130 -18.75 -4.58 -1.91
C THR A 130 -17.24 -4.56 -1.72
N LEU A 131 -16.79 -4.85 -0.50
CA LEU A 131 -15.40 -5.07 -0.14
C LEU A 131 -15.26 -6.51 0.38
N VAL A 132 -14.30 -7.28 -0.13
CA VAL A 132 -14.03 -8.66 0.32
C VAL A 132 -12.59 -8.76 0.79
N VAL A 133 -12.41 -9.19 2.04
CA VAL A 133 -11.12 -9.43 2.68
C VAL A 133 -10.95 -10.92 2.96
N ASP A 134 -9.91 -11.53 2.39
CA ASP A 134 -9.62 -12.96 2.54
C ASP A 134 -8.64 -13.19 3.70
N GLY A 135 -9.18 -13.43 4.89
CA GLY A 135 -8.41 -13.79 6.08
C GLY A 135 -7.66 -15.12 5.95
N THR A 136 -8.01 -15.98 5.00
CA THR A 136 -7.29 -17.25 4.77
C THR A 136 -5.97 -17.05 4.01
N ARG A 137 -5.78 -15.89 3.36
CA ARG A 137 -4.61 -15.54 2.56
C ARG A 137 -4.13 -14.11 2.86
N GLY A 138 -3.43 -13.97 3.98
CA GLY A 138 -2.78 -12.72 4.39
C GLY A 138 -3.72 -11.59 4.83
N ALA A 139 -5.02 -11.86 5.01
CA ALA A 139 -6.03 -10.80 5.18
C ALA A 139 -5.94 -9.74 4.05
N ARG A 140 -5.81 -10.24 2.82
CA ARG A 140 -5.73 -9.45 1.58
C ARG A 140 -7.11 -8.95 1.18
N VAL A 141 -7.23 -7.70 0.73
CA VAL A 141 -8.42 -7.24 0.02
C VAL A 141 -8.42 -7.88 -1.37
N VAL A 142 -9.35 -8.79 -1.63
CA VAL A 142 -9.39 -9.58 -2.88
C VAL A 142 -10.42 -9.07 -3.89
N SER A 143 -11.38 -8.26 -3.45
CA SER A 143 -12.40 -7.65 -4.31
C SER A 143 -12.85 -6.31 -3.73
N LEU A 144 -12.98 -5.30 -4.59
CA LEU A 144 -13.58 -4.02 -4.28
C LEU A 144 -14.42 -3.58 -5.48
N LYS A 145 -15.73 -3.42 -5.28
CA LYS A 145 -16.71 -3.22 -6.36
C LYS A 145 -17.54 -1.96 -6.18
N ALA A 146 -17.88 -1.32 -7.31
CA ALA A 146 -18.94 -0.33 -7.45
C ALA A 146 -19.84 -0.71 -8.65
N GLY A 147 -21.17 -0.61 -8.49
CA GLY A 147 -22.13 -0.99 -9.53
C GLY A 147 -22.02 -2.47 -9.96
N GLY A 148 -21.44 -3.33 -9.12
CA GLY A 148 -21.11 -4.73 -9.44
C GLY A 148 -19.80 -4.94 -10.24
N ASN A 149 -19.17 -3.88 -10.73
CA ASN A 149 -17.90 -3.94 -11.47
C ASN A 149 -16.71 -4.04 -10.51
N GLU A 150 -15.75 -4.91 -10.81
CA GLU A 150 -14.50 -5.06 -10.05
C GLU A 150 -13.50 -3.95 -10.38
N PHE A 151 -12.92 -3.34 -9.34
CA PHE A 151 -11.87 -2.35 -9.49
C PHE A 151 -10.47 -2.95 -9.33
N LEU A 152 -10.26 -3.89 -8.40
CA LEU A 152 -8.92 -4.39 -8.11
C LEU A 152 -8.46 -5.42 -9.14
N SER A 153 -7.18 -5.37 -9.50
CA SER A 153 -6.56 -6.41 -10.31
C SER A 153 -6.73 -7.76 -9.61
N GLN A 154 -7.33 -8.72 -10.33
CA GLN A 154 -7.71 -10.03 -9.83
C GLN A 154 -6.59 -11.06 -10.02
N ALA A 155 -6.60 -12.13 -9.21
CA ALA A 155 -5.63 -13.21 -9.33
C ALA A 155 -5.66 -13.81 -10.74
N PRO A 156 -4.49 -14.02 -11.39
CA PRO A 156 -4.47 -14.65 -12.71
C PRO A 156 -4.98 -16.09 -12.61
N SER A 157 -5.76 -16.52 -13.61
CA SER A 157 -6.38 -17.86 -13.63
C SER A 157 -5.36 -19.01 -13.73
N ALA A 158 -4.11 -18.68 -14.07
CA ALA A 158 -2.94 -19.56 -13.96
C ALA A 158 -1.71 -18.69 -13.70
N SER A 159 -0.80 -19.14 -12.83
CA SER A 159 0.52 -18.54 -12.66
C SER A 159 1.56 -19.38 -13.42
N PRO A 160 2.27 -18.82 -14.41
CA PRO A 160 3.39 -19.50 -15.07
C PRO A 160 4.58 -19.80 -14.15
N SER A 161 4.74 -19.03 -13.07
CA SER A 161 5.91 -19.09 -12.18
C SER A 161 5.65 -19.67 -10.78
N GLY A 162 4.38 -19.76 -10.35
CA GLY A 162 3.97 -19.97 -8.96
C GLY A 162 3.86 -18.66 -8.16
N ASP A 163 4.79 -17.73 -8.37
CA ASP A 163 4.87 -16.46 -7.62
C ASP A 163 3.76 -15.46 -7.99
N ASP A 164 3.09 -15.64 -9.14
CA ASP A 164 2.01 -14.72 -9.57
C ASP A 164 0.72 -14.92 -8.78
N LEU A 165 0.63 -15.99 -7.98
CA LEU A 165 -0.52 -16.28 -7.10
C LEU A 165 -0.69 -15.28 -5.94
N PHE A 166 0.22 -14.32 -5.77
CA PHE A 166 0.16 -13.24 -4.77
C PHE A 166 0.11 -11.83 -5.39
N LYS A 167 0.12 -11.70 -6.72
CA LYS A 167 0.20 -10.42 -7.45
C LYS A 167 -1.17 -9.84 -7.81
N TYR A 168 -2.05 -9.72 -6.82
CA TYR A 168 -3.42 -9.22 -7.00
C TYR A 168 -3.98 -8.57 -5.73
N GLY A 169 -5.09 -7.83 -5.85
CA GLY A 169 -5.78 -7.20 -4.72
C GLY A 169 -4.91 -6.18 -3.96
N SER A 170 -5.21 -5.98 -2.68
CA SER A 170 -4.37 -5.16 -1.78
C SER A 170 -3.87 -5.93 -0.56
N THR A 171 -2.58 -5.79 -0.26
CA THR A 171 -1.88 -6.44 0.85
C THR A 171 -1.11 -5.40 1.67
N PHE A 172 -0.47 -5.86 2.74
CA PHE A 172 0.30 -5.02 3.66
C PHE A 172 1.57 -5.74 4.09
N TRP A 173 2.71 -5.05 4.02
CA TRP A 173 4.02 -5.52 4.46
C TRP A 173 4.66 -4.53 5.45
N THR A 174 5.85 -4.87 5.95
CA THR A 174 6.68 -3.97 6.77
C THR A 174 7.83 -3.43 5.96
N SER A 175 8.08 -2.13 6.06
CA SER A 175 9.21 -1.45 5.42
C SER A 175 10.38 -1.20 6.39
N PRO A 176 11.63 -1.16 5.89
CA PRO A 176 11.99 -1.28 4.47
C PRO A 176 12.02 -2.73 3.94
N GLN A 177 11.81 -2.91 2.63
CA GLN A 177 11.94 -4.21 1.94
C GLN A 177 13.32 -4.82 2.15
N SER A 178 14.36 -3.97 2.16
CA SER A 178 15.76 -4.37 2.35
C SER A 178 16.04 -5.13 3.66
N ALA A 179 15.10 -5.12 4.63
CA ALA A 179 15.19 -5.92 5.84
C ALA A 179 14.89 -7.42 5.62
N TRP A 180 14.12 -7.79 4.59
CA TRP A 180 13.62 -9.16 4.35
C TRP A 180 13.78 -9.67 2.91
N GLY A 181 13.94 -8.79 1.91
CA GLY A 181 14.28 -9.13 0.53
C GLY A 181 13.07 -9.57 -0.33
N TRP A 182 13.19 -10.71 -1.01
CA TRP A 182 12.11 -11.36 -1.76
C TRP A 182 12.28 -12.88 -1.66
N PRO A 183 11.19 -13.68 -1.51
CA PRO A 183 9.78 -13.31 -1.52
C PRO A 183 9.27 -12.64 -0.22
N PRO A 184 8.03 -12.12 -0.20
CA PRO A 184 7.40 -11.57 1.00
C PRO A 184 7.28 -12.58 2.15
N ILE A 185 7.30 -12.07 3.37
CA ILE A 185 7.21 -12.87 4.60
C ILE A 185 5.85 -13.58 4.65
N VAL A 186 5.86 -14.91 4.52
CA VAL A 186 4.66 -15.77 4.41
C VAL A 186 3.64 -15.51 5.52
N ALA A 187 4.10 -15.35 6.77
CA ALA A 187 3.24 -15.08 7.92
C ALA A 187 2.46 -13.75 7.84
N ILE A 188 2.90 -12.81 6.99
CA ILE A 188 2.28 -11.51 6.76
C ILE A 188 1.48 -11.49 5.45
N ASP A 189 2.02 -12.05 4.37
CA ASP A 189 1.44 -11.88 3.03
C ASP A 189 0.42 -12.95 2.61
N SER A 190 0.58 -14.19 3.06
CA SER A 190 -0.11 -15.34 2.46
C SER A 190 -0.61 -16.41 3.43
N ALA A 191 -0.12 -16.44 4.68
CA ALA A 191 -0.65 -17.30 5.73
C ALA A 191 -2.06 -16.87 6.18
N ALA A 192 -2.80 -17.78 6.81
CA ALA A 192 -4.10 -17.47 7.39
C ALA A 192 -3.98 -16.60 8.65
N TYR A 193 -4.83 -15.59 8.73
CA TYR A 193 -5.01 -14.71 9.89
C TYR A 193 -6.19 -15.20 10.74
N THR A 194 -6.13 -14.98 12.05
CA THR A 194 -7.29 -15.15 12.93
C THR A 194 -8.23 -13.96 12.77
N VAL A 195 -9.52 -14.21 12.55
CA VAL A 195 -10.53 -13.16 12.26
C VAL A 195 -11.51 -13.02 13.42
N THR A 196 -11.70 -11.80 13.92
CA THR A 196 -12.86 -11.40 14.74
C THR A 196 -13.72 -10.41 13.97
N VAL A 197 -15.02 -10.41 14.25
CA VAL A 197 -15.97 -9.41 13.75
C VAL A 197 -16.80 -8.95 14.93
N ASP A 198 -16.68 -7.67 15.24
CA ASP A 198 -17.26 -7.01 16.42
C ASP A 198 -17.58 -5.56 16.06
N ASP A 199 -18.71 -5.03 16.56
CA ASP A 199 -19.14 -3.62 16.45
C ASP A 199 -18.90 -2.92 15.09
N GLY A 200 -19.26 -3.59 13.99
CA GLY A 200 -19.12 -3.06 12.62
C GLY A 200 -17.70 -3.10 12.04
N THR A 201 -16.77 -3.77 12.72
CA THR A 201 -15.35 -3.88 12.37
C THR A 201 -14.97 -5.35 12.20
N ALA A 202 -14.13 -5.66 11.20
CA ALA A 202 -13.48 -6.97 11.07
C ALA A 202 -11.99 -6.84 11.34
N THR A 203 -11.50 -7.51 12.39
CA THR A 203 -10.08 -7.47 12.80
C THR A 203 -9.42 -8.80 12.47
N PHE A 204 -8.33 -8.73 11.71
CA PHE A 204 -7.50 -9.85 11.30
C PHE A 204 -6.16 -9.77 12.02
N THR A 205 -5.74 -10.85 12.69
CA THR A 205 -4.44 -10.92 13.40
C THR A 205 -3.58 -12.06 12.84
N SER A 206 -2.33 -11.75 12.48
CA SER A 206 -1.36 -12.73 11.97
C SER A 206 -0.80 -13.63 13.07
N SER A 207 -0.11 -14.71 12.69
CA SER A 207 0.90 -15.31 13.57
C SER A 207 2.09 -14.34 13.75
N ASN A 208 2.95 -14.61 14.73
CA ASN A 208 4.24 -13.91 14.80
C ASN A 208 5.06 -14.19 13.53
N ALA A 209 5.84 -13.20 13.11
CA ALA A 209 6.61 -13.19 11.88
C ALA A 209 8.00 -12.57 12.13
N THR A 210 9.07 -13.25 11.74
CA THR A 210 10.43 -12.71 11.82
C THR A 210 10.72 -11.91 10.55
N VAL A 211 10.92 -10.60 10.68
CA VAL A 211 11.29 -9.70 9.57
C VAL A 211 12.78 -9.78 9.28
N ALA A 212 13.59 -9.78 10.33
CA ALA A 212 15.04 -9.98 10.32
C ALA A 212 15.47 -10.55 11.68
N GLU A 213 16.75 -10.90 11.85
CA GLU A 213 17.27 -11.37 13.14
C GLU A 213 16.96 -10.36 14.28
N GLY A 214 16.25 -10.82 15.31
CA GLY A 214 15.80 -9.99 16.43
C GLY A 214 14.63 -9.04 16.15
N LYS A 215 14.08 -9.02 14.93
CA LYS A 215 12.95 -8.19 14.51
C LYS A 215 11.69 -9.04 14.30
N ASP A 216 11.07 -9.48 15.38
CA ASP A 216 9.82 -10.23 15.32
C ASP A 216 8.59 -9.31 15.46
N VAL A 217 7.62 -9.46 14.57
CA VAL A 217 6.38 -8.66 14.55
C VAL A 217 5.13 -9.53 14.58
N ARG A 218 4.02 -8.95 15.03
CA ARG A 218 2.67 -9.44 14.77
C ARG A 218 1.86 -8.33 14.10
N ILE A 219 1.15 -8.67 13.03
CA ILE A 219 0.38 -7.72 12.22
C ILE A 219 -1.10 -7.84 12.56
N LYS A 220 -1.75 -6.69 12.73
CA LYS A 220 -3.21 -6.59 12.77
C LYS A 220 -3.69 -5.72 11.59
N LYS A 221 -4.82 -6.10 11.00
CA LYS A 221 -5.53 -5.34 9.96
C LYS A 221 -6.98 -5.24 10.40
N ALA A 222 -7.49 -4.06 10.68
CA ALA A 222 -8.89 -3.84 11.03
C ALA A 222 -9.58 -3.06 9.90
N PHE A 223 -10.76 -3.52 9.49
CA PHE A 223 -11.55 -2.95 8.41
C PHE A 223 -12.92 -2.55 8.93
N SER A 224 -13.36 -1.34 8.62
CA SER A 224 -14.72 -0.86 8.87
C SER A 224 -15.19 0.04 7.73
N VAL A 225 -16.50 0.30 7.64
CA VAL A 225 -17.09 1.12 6.58
C VAL A 225 -18.06 2.14 7.19
N ASP A 226 -17.78 3.43 6.98
CA ASP A 226 -18.74 4.51 7.18
C ASP A 226 -19.63 4.59 5.93
N THR A 227 -20.87 4.10 6.06
CA THR A 227 -21.86 4.07 4.98
C THR A 227 -22.54 5.41 4.73
N ALA A 228 -22.44 6.37 5.66
CA ALA A 228 -22.95 7.73 5.45
C ALA A 228 -22.00 8.54 4.54
N LYS A 229 -20.69 8.25 4.61
CA LYS A 229 -19.65 8.93 3.83
C LYS A 229 -19.08 8.12 2.67
N ASP A 230 -19.49 6.84 2.54
CA ASP A 230 -18.89 5.89 1.61
C ASP A 230 -17.37 5.78 1.79
N VAL A 231 -16.91 5.65 3.05
CA VAL A 231 -15.47 5.55 3.39
C VAL A 231 -15.17 4.19 3.98
N ILE A 232 -14.22 3.48 3.38
CA ILE A 232 -13.61 2.29 3.99
C ILE A 232 -12.44 2.78 4.84
N THR A 233 -12.43 2.46 6.12
CA THR A 233 -11.30 2.72 7.02
C THR A 233 -10.52 1.43 7.23
N ILE A 234 -9.22 1.47 6.97
CA ILE A 234 -8.30 0.36 7.18
C ILE A 234 -7.23 0.77 8.19
N VAL A 235 -7.19 0.08 9.32
CA VAL A 235 -6.20 0.32 10.39
C VAL A 235 -5.24 -0.84 10.44
N TYR A 236 -3.98 -0.56 10.09
CA TYR A 236 -2.87 -1.47 10.23
C TYR A 236 -2.19 -1.28 11.58
N THR A 237 -1.73 -2.37 12.20
CA THR A 237 -0.88 -2.32 13.39
C THR A 237 0.30 -3.27 13.25
N ILE A 238 1.50 -2.74 13.45
CA ILE A 238 2.74 -3.51 13.65
C ILE A 238 2.99 -3.56 15.15
N GLU A 239 2.91 -4.75 15.74
CA GLU A 239 3.26 -5.01 17.14
C GLU A 239 4.67 -5.62 17.19
N ASN A 240 5.63 -5.00 17.85
CA ASN A 240 6.96 -5.59 18.05
C ASN A 240 6.87 -6.66 19.15
N VAL A 241 6.95 -7.93 18.74
CA VAL A 241 6.90 -9.10 19.63
C VAL A 241 8.29 -9.71 19.87
N GLY A 242 9.35 -9.08 19.33
CA GLY A 242 10.74 -9.41 19.58
C GLY A 242 11.21 -8.97 20.97
N ALA A 243 12.42 -9.41 21.34
CA ALA A 243 12.99 -9.14 22.67
C ALA A 243 13.68 -7.77 22.81
N GLY A 244 13.88 -7.04 21.72
CA GLY A 244 14.60 -5.75 21.68
C GLY A 244 13.87 -4.68 20.88
N SER A 245 14.39 -3.45 20.90
CA SER A 245 13.89 -2.38 20.04
C SER A 245 14.22 -2.65 18.57
N ALA A 246 13.28 -2.34 17.69
CA ALA A 246 13.48 -2.43 16.25
C ALA A 246 12.61 -1.39 15.52
N SER A 247 13.18 -0.83 14.45
CA SER A 247 12.47 0.13 13.59
C SER A 247 11.73 -0.55 12.45
N PHE A 248 10.51 -0.06 12.18
CA PHE A 248 9.60 -0.52 11.13
C PHE A 248 8.80 0.66 10.56
N ALA A 249 8.41 0.55 9.29
CA ALA A 249 7.34 1.35 8.67
C ALA A 249 6.19 0.42 8.22
N PRO A 250 4.94 0.90 8.22
CA PRO A 250 3.79 0.22 7.61
C PRO A 250 3.73 0.52 6.11
N TRP A 251 3.49 -0.49 5.27
CA TRP A 251 3.46 -0.36 3.80
C TRP A 251 2.24 -1.09 3.22
N GLU A 252 1.37 -0.35 2.54
CA GLU A 252 0.18 -0.87 1.88
C GLU A 252 0.37 -0.90 0.36
N ILE A 253 0.08 -2.04 -0.27
CA ILE A 253 0.33 -2.28 -1.69
C ILE A 253 -0.97 -2.71 -2.37
N THR A 254 -1.55 -1.80 -3.15
CA THR A 254 -2.81 -2.02 -3.86
C THR A 254 -2.57 -2.20 -5.36
N ARG A 255 -3.08 -3.29 -5.95
CA ARG A 255 -2.96 -3.57 -7.40
C ARG A 255 -4.22 -3.17 -8.13
N VAL A 256 -4.09 -2.16 -8.99
CA VAL A 256 -5.17 -1.49 -9.71
C VAL A 256 -5.22 -1.96 -11.17
N PRO A 257 -6.23 -1.59 -11.98
CA PRO A 257 -6.28 -1.96 -13.39
C PRO A 257 -5.05 -1.44 -14.13
N LYS A 258 -4.49 -2.25 -15.03
CA LYS A 258 -3.34 -1.89 -15.88
C LYS A 258 -3.59 -0.71 -16.84
N SER A 259 -4.82 -0.21 -16.90
CA SER A 259 -5.25 0.91 -17.73
C SER A 259 -5.94 1.94 -16.84
N GLY A 260 -5.32 3.10 -16.71
CA GLY A 260 -5.79 4.20 -15.88
C GLY A 260 -4.67 5.20 -15.62
N LEU A 261 -4.95 6.16 -14.76
CA LEU A 261 -4.06 7.26 -14.42
C LEU A 261 -3.87 7.28 -12.91
N THR A 262 -2.66 6.99 -12.42
CA THR A 262 -2.32 7.20 -11.00
C THR A 262 -1.77 8.59 -10.83
N PHE A 263 -2.18 9.29 -9.77
CA PHE A 263 -1.70 10.64 -9.46
C PHE A 263 -1.81 10.97 -7.98
N PHE A 264 -0.94 11.88 -7.55
CA PHE A 264 -0.80 12.35 -6.16
C PHE A 264 -0.13 13.73 -6.16
N PRO A 265 -0.31 14.59 -5.15
CA PRO A 265 0.35 15.89 -5.10
C PRO A 265 1.86 15.73 -4.96
N THR A 266 2.60 16.53 -5.74
CA THR A 266 4.06 16.45 -5.77
C THR A 266 4.63 16.99 -4.46
N GLY A 267 5.36 16.11 -3.76
CA GLY A 267 6.16 16.43 -2.58
C GLY A 267 7.32 17.40 -2.81
N GLU A 268 8.04 17.69 -1.73
CA GLU A 268 9.23 18.56 -1.76
C GLU A 268 10.49 17.78 -2.11
N SER A 269 10.51 16.48 -1.82
CA SER A 269 11.61 15.56 -2.09
C SER A 269 11.60 15.07 -3.54
N ALA A 270 12.77 15.06 -4.18
CA ALA A 270 12.91 14.54 -5.54
C ALA A 270 12.70 13.01 -5.59
N SER A 271 11.93 12.55 -6.56
CA SER A 271 11.61 11.13 -6.71
C SER A 271 12.81 10.27 -7.13
N THR A 272 12.84 9.00 -6.70
CA THR A 272 13.94 8.05 -6.99
C THR A 272 13.43 6.69 -7.50
N PRO A 273 14.23 5.84 -8.18
CA PRO A 273 13.72 4.67 -8.90
C PRO A 273 14.02 3.30 -8.25
N GLU A 274 14.47 3.25 -7.00
CA GLU A 274 14.83 2.03 -6.24
C GLU A 274 15.62 0.94 -7.00
N GLY A 275 16.73 1.32 -7.65
CA GLY A 275 17.56 0.34 -8.38
C GLY A 275 16.91 -0.26 -9.64
N MET A 276 15.69 0.16 -9.99
CA MET A 276 15.01 -0.14 -11.25
C MET A 276 15.12 1.03 -12.24
N GLY A 277 14.51 0.90 -13.42
CA GLY A 277 14.31 2.02 -14.33
C GLY A 277 13.31 3.03 -13.75
N MET A 278 13.59 4.33 -13.90
CA MET A 278 12.68 5.39 -13.46
C MET A 278 11.34 5.30 -14.20
N LEU A 279 10.25 5.34 -13.44
CA LEU A 279 8.90 5.39 -13.99
C LEU A 279 8.66 6.73 -14.72
N PRO A 280 8.16 6.73 -15.97
CA PRO A 280 7.95 7.95 -16.73
C PRO A 280 6.73 8.73 -16.23
N VAL A 281 6.94 9.61 -15.26
CA VAL A 281 5.91 10.51 -14.71
C VAL A 281 5.90 11.89 -15.37
N THR A 282 4.73 12.50 -15.42
CA THR A 282 4.55 13.92 -15.77
C THR A 282 4.29 14.71 -14.49
N ASN A 283 4.96 15.84 -14.30
CA ASN A 283 4.69 16.76 -13.18
C ASN A 283 4.00 18.01 -13.72
N ALA A 284 2.76 18.25 -13.31
CA ALA A 284 1.93 19.35 -13.82
C ALA A 284 0.90 19.78 -12.76
N GLY A 285 0.74 21.09 -12.54
CA GLY A 285 -0.24 21.63 -11.58
C GLY A 285 0.06 21.34 -10.11
N GLY A 286 1.31 21.00 -9.76
CA GLY A 286 1.67 20.52 -8.41
C GLY A 286 1.24 19.08 -8.14
N ILE A 287 0.90 18.33 -9.19
CA ILE A 287 0.53 16.91 -9.12
C ILE A 287 1.52 16.11 -9.97
N THR A 288 1.91 14.94 -9.47
CA THR A 288 2.68 13.93 -10.20
C THR A 288 1.72 12.91 -10.81
N TRP A 289 1.87 12.65 -12.10
CA TRP A 289 0.95 11.86 -12.91
C TRP A 289 1.68 10.68 -13.56
N PHE A 290 1.19 9.46 -13.38
CA PHE A 290 1.62 8.26 -14.11
C PHE A 290 0.47 7.70 -14.94
N GLN A 291 0.56 7.83 -16.26
CA GLN A 291 -0.33 7.15 -17.20
C GLN A 291 0.13 5.70 -17.36
N HIS A 292 -0.73 4.75 -17.00
CA HIS A 292 -0.39 3.33 -17.11
C HIS A 292 -0.36 2.93 -18.58
N PRO A 293 0.65 2.16 -19.03
CA PRO A 293 0.81 1.83 -20.45
C PRO A 293 -0.24 0.84 -20.98
N GLY A 294 -0.89 0.04 -20.13
CA GLY A 294 -1.88 -0.99 -20.55
C GLY A 294 -1.31 -2.20 -21.30
N MET A 295 -0.01 -2.15 -21.61
CA MET A 295 0.74 -3.10 -22.43
C MET A 295 2.15 -3.33 -21.84
N ALA A 296 2.81 -4.38 -22.32
CA ALA A 296 4.18 -4.68 -21.92
C ALA A 296 5.17 -3.56 -22.33
N VAL A 297 6.19 -3.37 -21.49
CA VAL A 297 7.31 -2.45 -21.64
C VAL A 297 8.64 -3.21 -21.49
N GLU A 298 9.77 -2.58 -21.80
CA GLU A 298 11.06 -3.29 -21.89
C GLU A 298 11.60 -3.81 -20.54
N GLU A 299 11.32 -3.10 -19.45
CA GLU A 299 11.88 -3.33 -18.12
C GLU A 299 10.87 -3.00 -17.03
N ASP A 300 11.07 -3.60 -15.85
CA ASP A 300 10.28 -3.27 -14.67
C ASP A 300 10.70 -1.88 -14.17
N ARG A 301 9.72 -1.06 -13.76
CA ARG A 301 9.96 0.34 -13.38
C ARG A 301 9.30 0.70 -12.07
N LYS A 302 10.00 1.48 -11.25
CA LYS A 302 9.50 1.97 -9.97
C LYS A 302 9.76 3.47 -9.83
N ILE A 303 8.97 4.11 -8.99
CA ILE A 303 9.21 5.45 -8.48
C ILE A 303 8.86 5.49 -7.00
N HIS A 304 9.74 6.10 -6.20
CA HIS A 304 9.55 6.47 -4.80
C HIS A 304 9.41 7.98 -4.74
N ALA A 305 8.37 8.46 -4.08
CA ALA A 305 8.06 9.88 -4.00
C ALA A 305 7.58 10.29 -2.60
N ASP A 306 7.68 11.59 -2.38
CA ASP A 306 7.05 12.35 -1.30
C ASP A 306 5.66 12.80 -1.83
N GLY A 307 4.62 12.48 -1.06
CA GLY A 307 3.21 12.43 -1.48
C GLY A 307 2.33 13.41 -0.71
N LYS A 308 2.75 14.68 -0.76
CA LYS A 308 2.13 15.84 -0.11
C LYS A 308 0.60 15.81 -0.09
N GLU A 309 0.00 16.38 0.96
CA GLU A 309 -1.42 16.32 1.28
C GLU A 309 -1.90 14.91 1.72
N GLY A 310 -1.03 13.89 1.73
CA GLY A 310 -1.34 12.57 2.28
C GLY A 310 -2.39 11.80 1.48
N TRP A 311 -2.40 11.93 0.14
CA TRP A 311 -3.31 11.16 -0.70
C TRP A 311 -2.71 10.73 -2.03
N LEU A 312 -3.17 9.57 -2.53
CA LEU A 312 -2.94 9.12 -3.90
C LEU A 312 -4.24 8.58 -4.50
N ALA A 313 -4.42 8.74 -5.80
CA ALA A 313 -5.60 8.28 -6.52
C ALA A 313 -5.22 7.48 -7.77
N HIS A 314 -6.10 6.55 -8.17
CA HIS A 314 -6.06 5.90 -9.47
C HIS A 314 -7.42 6.03 -10.16
N ALA A 315 -7.45 6.78 -11.26
CA ALA A 315 -8.64 7.08 -12.03
C ALA A 315 -8.73 6.24 -13.31
N THR A 316 -9.94 5.78 -13.58
CA THR A 316 -10.40 5.28 -14.88
C THR A 316 -11.54 6.18 -15.37
N PRO A 317 -11.98 6.10 -16.64
CA PRO A 317 -13.08 6.94 -17.15
C PRO A 317 -14.43 6.80 -16.44
N THR A 318 -14.63 5.77 -15.61
CA THR A 318 -15.89 5.51 -14.91
C THR A 318 -15.77 5.45 -13.39
N VAL A 319 -14.58 5.17 -12.85
CA VAL A 319 -14.36 5.01 -11.41
C VAL A 319 -12.95 5.42 -11.00
N THR A 320 -12.85 6.11 -9.87
CA THR A 320 -11.62 6.54 -9.22
C THR A 320 -11.54 5.94 -7.81
N LEU A 321 -10.44 5.24 -7.52
CA LEU A 321 -10.04 4.91 -6.15
C LEU A 321 -9.20 6.07 -5.62
N ILE A 322 -9.58 6.59 -4.46
CA ILE A 322 -8.81 7.58 -3.69
C ILE A 322 -8.37 6.91 -2.40
N LYS A 323 -7.09 7.06 -2.04
CA LYS A 323 -6.51 6.58 -0.79
C LYS A 323 -5.95 7.80 -0.04
N SER A 324 -6.36 7.99 1.21
CA SER A 324 -5.86 9.02 2.11
C SER A 324 -5.15 8.38 3.31
N PHE A 325 -4.04 8.99 3.73
CA PHE A 325 -3.14 8.56 4.78
C PHE A 325 -2.44 9.79 5.40
N ALA A 326 -1.58 9.59 6.40
CA ALA A 326 -0.88 10.70 7.05
C ALA A 326 0.34 11.17 6.22
N ASP A 327 0.32 12.44 5.79
CA ASP A 327 1.39 13.16 5.06
C ASP A 327 2.74 13.11 5.83
N LEU A 328 3.74 12.44 5.24
CA LEU A 328 5.04 12.23 5.85
C LEU A 328 5.96 13.46 5.76
N GLN A 329 6.45 13.89 6.92
CA GLN A 329 7.46 14.95 6.96
C GLN A 329 8.82 14.42 6.46
N SER A 330 9.66 15.31 5.91
CA SER A 330 11.00 14.95 5.42
C SER A 330 11.80 14.15 6.45
N GLY A 331 12.35 13.01 6.03
CA GLY A 331 13.09 12.08 6.89
C GLY A 331 12.22 11.10 7.72
N GLN A 332 10.89 11.08 7.55
CA GLN A 332 10.01 10.08 8.19
C GLN A 332 9.82 8.80 7.37
N ALA A 333 10.09 8.81 6.06
CA ALA A 333 10.01 7.61 5.22
C ALA A 333 11.07 6.55 5.64
N ALA A 334 10.84 5.28 5.27
CA ALA A 334 11.82 4.24 5.49
C ALA A 334 13.09 4.49 4.65
N PRO A 335 14.29 4.02 5.08
CA PRO A 335 15.51 4.21 4.32
C PRO A 335 15.38 3.70 2.88
N THR A 336 15.81 4.51 1.91
CA THR A 336 15.72 4.27 0.45
C THR A 336 14.30 4.17 -0.15
N GLU A 337 13.26 4.31 0.65
CA GLU A 337 11.85 4.16 0.27
C GLU A 337 11.08 5.49 0.25
N GLY A 338 9.89 5.48 -0.36
CA GLY A 338 9.01 6.64 -0.51
C GLY A 338 7.82 6.62 0.46
N GLU A 339 7.14 7.75 0.57
CA GLU A 339 5.78 7.77 1.12
C GLU A 339 4.81 7.17 0.11
N VAL A 340 4.91 7.58 -1.14
CA VAL A 340 4.15 7.03 -2.27
C VAL A 340 5.10 6.26 -3.16
N GLU A 341 4.72 5.03 -3.51
CA GLU A 341 5.45 4.22 -4.48
C GLU A 341 4.51 3.74 -5.60
N ILE A 342 5.06 3.64 -6.80
CA ILE A 342 4.36 3.05 -7.95
C ILE A 342 5.33 2.12 -8.66
N TYR A 343 5.03 0.81 -8.64
CA TYR A 343 5.72 -0.20 -9.44
C TYR A 343 4.88 -0.63 -10.64
N SER A 344 5.47 -0.61 -11.83
CA SER A 344 4.87 -1.10 -13.08
C SER A 344 5.60 -2.34 -13.58
N ALA A 345 4.88 -3.47 -13.64
CA ALA A 345 5.41 -4.72 -14.17
C ALA A 345 5.69 -4.63 -15.68
N LYS A 346 6.82 -5.16 -16.14
CA LYS A 346 7.23 -5.09 -17.56
C LYS A 346 6.32 -5.86 -18.52
N ASP A 347 5.64 -6.90 -18.04
CA ASP A 347 4.65 -7.63 -18.84
C ASP A 347 3.32 -6.87 -19.00
N GLY A 348 3.16 -5.73 -18.32
CA GLY A 348 1.96 -4.92 -18.32
C GLY A 348 0.75 -5.62 -17.70
N THR A 349 0.96 -6.63 -16.86
CA THR A 349 -0.13 -7.41 -16.24
C THR A 349 -0.78 -6.69 -15.06
N TYR A 350 0.01 -5.96 -14.27
CA TYR A 350 -0.46 -5.15 -13.15
C TYR A 350 0.43 -3.93 -12.91
N VAL A 351 -0.11 -2.98 -12.14
CA VAL A 351 0.63 -1.88 -11.53
C VAL A 351 0.25 -1.82 -10.05
N GLU A 352 1.24 -1.58 -9.20
CA GLU A 352 1.08 -1.37 -7.77
C GLU A 352 0.99 0.13 -7.49
N VAL A 353 0.02 0.54 -6.67
CA VAL A 353 -0.10 1.90 -6.13
C VAL A 353 -0.08 1.80 -4.61
N GLU A 354 0.95 2.43 -4.05
CA GLU A 354 1.48 2.03 -2.75
C GLU A 354 1.66 3.25 -1.87
N ASN A 355 1.42 3.07 -0.58
CA ASN A 355 1.66 4.10 0.42
C ASN A 355 2.30 3.53 1.68
N GLN A 356 3.21 4.29 2.25
CA GLN A 356 3.90 3.97 3.49
C GLN A 356 3.55 4.97 4.61
N GLY A 357 3.66 4.52 5.85
CA GLY A 357 3.66 5.41 7.01
C GLY A 357 5.06 5.63 7.57
N ALA A 358 5.17 6.51 8.57
CA ALA A 358 6.46 6.88 9.15
C ALA A 358 7.23 5.67 9.73
N TYR A 359 8.52 5.60 9.41
CA TYR A 359 9.49 4.66 9.97
C TYR A 359 9.80 5.05 11.43
N LYS A 360 9.44 4.18 12.37
CA LYS A 360 9.59 4.45 13.81
C LYS A 360 10.25 3.29 14.54
N ASP A 361 11.09 3.63 15.52
CA ASP A 361 11.70 2.67 16.43
C ASP A 361 10.69 2.23 17.51
N LEU A 362 10.43 0.92 17.59
CA LEU A 362 9.48 0.32 18.51
C LEU A 362 10.23 -0.51 19.55
N ALA A 363 10.07 -0.18 20.84
CA ALA A 363 10.52 -1.04 21.93
C ALA A 363 9.80 -2.41 21.90
N ALA A 364 10.37 -3.41 22.57
CA ALA A 364 9.72 -4.71 22.76
C ALA A 364 8.33 -4.54 23.41
N GLY A 365 7.29 -5.13 22.81
CA GLY A 365 5.89 -5.00 23.22
C GLY A 365 5.21 -3.68 22.80
N ALA A 366 5.92 -2.73 22.17
CA ALA A 366 5.32 -1.52 21.62
C ALA A 366 4.60 -1.82 20.29
N SER A 367 3.78 -0.86 19.82
CA SER A 367 3.07 -0.98 18.55
C SER A 367 3.05 0.34 17.78
N LEU A 368 3.04 0.23 16.45
CA LEU A 368 2.78 1.32 15.51
C LEU A 368 1.44 1.09 14.83
N THR A 369 0.55 2.08 14.89
CA THR A 369 -0.71 2.10 14.15
C THR A 369 -0.58 3.01 12.93
N TYR A 370 -1.19 2.61 11.82
CA TYR A 370 -1.29 3.37 10.58
C TYR A 370 -2.70 3.22 10.01
N GLU A 371 -3.32 4.34 9.67
CA GLU A 371 -4.68 4.38 9.14
C GLU A 371 -4.65 4.84 7.69
N VAL A 372 -5.33 4.09 6.83
CA VAL A 372 -5.56 4.42 5.43
C VAL A 372 -7.07 4.42 5.20
N ARG A 373 -7.57 5.46 4.54
CA ARG A 373 -8.99 5.59 4.20
C ARG A 373 -9.15 5.51 2.69
N TRP A 374 -10.04 4.65 2.22
CA TRP A 374 -10.31 4.49 0.80
C TRP A 374 -11.72 4.98 0.46
N LEU A 375 -11.82 5.71 -0.64
CA LEU A 375 -13.07 6.09 -1.29
C LEU A 375 -13.09 5.46 -2.68
N LEU A 376 -14.21 4.86 -3.07
CA LEU A 376 -14.42 4.38 -4.43
C LEU A 376 -15.58 5.17 -5.05
N ARG A 377 -15.24 6.11 -5.92
CA ARG A 377 -16.16 7.09 -6.49
C ARG A 377 -16.32 6.90 -7.98
N GLU A 378 -17.52 7.18 -8.48
CA GLU A 378 -17.72 7.32 -9.92
C GLU A 378 -16.90 8.51 -10.41
N THR A 379 -16.20 8.35 -11.54
CA THR A 379 -15.52 9.49 -12.18
C THR A 379 -16.58 10.33 -12.89
N PRO A 380 -16.72 11.63 -12.61
CA PRO A 380 -17.73 12.46 -13.25
C PRO A 380 -17.55 12.52 -14.78
N GLU A 381 -18.65 12.48 -15.54
CA GLU A 381 -18.61 12.45 -17.01
C GLU A 381 -17.96 13.71 -17.64
N ASP A 382 -17.92 14.82 -16.91
CA ASP A 382 -17.29 16.09 -17.31
C ASP A 382 -15.82 16.22 -16.88
N VAL A 383 -15.30 15.30 -16.06
CA VAL A 383 -13.90 15.24 -15.63
C VAL A 383 -13.08 14.40 -16.62
N THR A 384 -12.09 15.02 -17.26
CA THR A 384 -11.20 14.30 -18.19
C THR A 384 -10.10 13.57 -17.44
N VAL A 385 -10.00 12.24 -17.65
CA VAL A 385 -8.92 11.41 -17.11
C VAL A 385 -7.67 11.55 -17.98
N ALA A 386 -6.91 12.63 -17.75
CA ALA A 386 -5.65 12.91 -18.43
C ALA A 386 -4.62 13.55 -17.49
N ALA A 387 -3.34 13.26 -17.75
CA ALA A 387 -2.24 13.84 -16.99
C ALA A 387 -2.21 15.38 -17.15
N GLY A 388 -2.15 16.09 -16.02
CA GLY A 388 -2.17 17.55 -15.96
C GLY A 388 -3.55 18.18 -15.96
N ASP A 389 -4.64 17.39 -15.97
CA ASP A 389 -5.99 17.95 -15.85
C ASP A 389 -6.29 18.38 -14.40
N ALA A 390 -6.47 19.68 -14.19
CA ALA A 390 -6.74 20.24 -12.88
C ALA A 390 -8.13 19.85 -12.34
N SER A 391 -9.11 19.55 -13.19
CA SER A 391 -10.47 19.17 -12.76
C SER A 391 -10.45 17.84 -12.01
N LEU A 392 -9.66 16.87 -12.47
CA LEU A 392 -9.52 15.56 -11.83
C LEU A 392 -8.86 15.66 -10.45
N ALA A 393 -7.83 16.49 -10.30
CA ALA A 393 -7.20 16.75 -9.00
C ALA A 393 -8.12 17.57 -8.06
N SER A 394 -8.97 18.45 -8.59
CA SER A 394 -9.98 19.17 -7.82
C SER A 394 -11.12 18.25 -7.35
N PHE A 395 -11.57 17.32 -8.19
CA PHE A 395 -12.55 16.29 -7.84
C PHE A 395 -12.08 15.45 -6.65
N VAL A 396 -10.85 14.91 -6.69
CA VAL A 396 -10.30 14.12 -5.57
C VAL A 396 -10.27 14.92 -4.26
N ARG A 397 -9.85 16.18 -4.29
CA ARG A 397 -9.84 17.04 -3.10
C ARG A 397 -11.24 17.37 -2.59
N ALA A 398 -12.24 17.49 -3.47
CA ALA A 398 -13.63 17.68 -3.07
C ALA A 398 -14.17 16.43 -2.35
N GLU A 399 -13.97 15.25 -2.91
CA GLU A 399 -14.39 13.96 -2.32
C GLU A 399 -13.76 13.72 -0.94
N LEU A 400 -12.47 14.03 -0.77
CA LEU A 400 -11.79 14.00 0.53
C LEU A 400 -12.43 15.01 1.51
N SER A 401 -12.65 16.25 1.07
CA SER A 401 -13.25 17.28 1.93
C SER A 401 -14.70 16.96 2.34
N GLU A 402 -15.49 16.33 1.48
CA GLU A 402 -16.86 15.90 1.78
C GLU A 402 -16.89 14.70 2.75
N ALA A 403 -15.94 13.77 2.61
CA ALA A 403 -15.69 12.73 3.60
C ALA A 403 -15.12 13.28 4.92
N GLY A 404 -14.64 14.54 4.95
CA GLY A 404 -14.02 15.18 6.11
C GLY A 404 -12.63 14.61 6.42
N LEU A 405 -11.82 14.45 5.37
CA LEU A 405 -10.45 13.92 5.38
C LEU A 405 -9.42 15.02 5.13
#